data_AF-A0A550GSY7-F1
#
_entry.id   AF-A0A550GSY7-F1
#
_cell.length_a   1.000
_cell.length_b   1.000
_cell.length_c   1.000
_cell.angle_alpha   90.00
_cell.angle_beta   90.00
_cell.angle_gamma   90.00
#
_symmetry.space_group_name_H-M   'P 1'
#
loop_
_entity.id
_entity.type
_entity.pdbx_description
1 polymer ?
#
loop_
_entity_poly.entity_id
_entity_poly.type
_entity_poly.pdbx_seq_one_letter_code
_entity_poly.pdbx_strand_id
1 'polypeptide(L)'
;MAHVAALWMRFGSPGEAEAAAGRFKECPKVQFWGNHGAEAYIVLAVDEDERFWSDYVGEHPETSFGGVEARLAYFDGLFKPEEIQISNEKMAGDVAPCGSMCRTCPSYGEPCPGCPVLDLT
;
A
#
# COMPACT_ATOMS: atom_id res chain seq x y z
N MET A 1 -8.55 17.27 9.77
CA MET A 1 -8.37 15.81 9.94
C MET A 1 -7.53 15.33 8.76
N ALA A 2 -6.69 14.29 8.90
CA ALA A 2 -5.96 13.78 7.74
C ALA A 2 -6.89 12.88 6.89
N HIS A 3 -7.01 13.18 5.60
CA HIS A 3 -7.58 12.29 4.60
C HIS A 3 -6.49 11.40 4.04
N VAL A 4 -6.80 10.10 3.97
CA VAL A 4 -5.93 9.13 3.32
C VAL A 4 -6.54 8.75 1.98
N ALA A 5 -5.70 8.76 0.94
CA ALA A 5 -6.10 8.38 -0.40
C ALA A 5 -5.15 7.33 -0.96
N ALA A 6 -5.71 6.38 -1.70
CA ALA A 6 -4.96 5.51 -2.59
C ALA A 6 -4.88 6.16 -3.98
N LEU A 7 -3.67 6.28 -4.48
CA LEU A 7 -3.37 6.77 -5.81
C LEU A 7 -2.73 5.63 -6.60
N TRP A 8 -3.38 5.23 -7.69
CA TRP A 8 -2.74 4.46 -8.75
C TRP A 8 -2.26 5.43 -9.82
N MET A 9 -1.03 5.24 -10.30
CA MET A 9 -0.45 6.07 -11.35
C MET A 9 0.33 5.20 -12.33
N ARG A 10 0.19 5.47 -13.62
CA ARG A 10 1.00 4.84 -14.68
C ARG A 10 2.05 5.81 -15.18
N PHE A 11 3.25 5.31 -15.45
CA PHE A 11 4.37 6.03 -16.05
C PHE A 11 4.63 5.54 -17.47
N GLY A 12 5.48 6.24 -18.23
CA GLY A 12 5.86 5.84 -19.58
C GLY A 12 6.76 4.60 -19.60
N SER A 13 7.52 4.37 -18.53
CA SER A 13 8.37 3.17 -18.38
C SER A 13 8.60 2.78 -16.90
N PRO A 14 9.09 1.56 -16.64
CA PRO A 14 9.50 1.16 -15.29
C PRO A 14 10.60 2.04 -14.69
N GLY A 15 11.54 2.50 -15.52
CA GLY A 15 12.63 3.37 -15.06
C GLY A 15 12.13 4.76 -14.64
N GLU A 16 11.11 5.29 -15.32
CA GLU A 16 10.46 6.53 -14.90
C GLU A 16 9.71 6.36 -13.58
N ALA A 17 8.99 5.25 -13.41
CA ALA A 17 8.30 4.95 -12.14
C ALA A 17 9.29 4.84 -10.98
N GLU A 18 10.43 4.17 -11.18
CA GLU A 18 11.50 4.05 -10.18
C GLU A 18 12.15 5.41 -9.86
N ALA A 19 12.44 6.22 -10.87
CA ALA A 19 12.99 7.56 -10.69
C ALA A 19 12.02 8.47 -9.91
N ALA A 20 10.72 8.40 -10.19
CA ALA A 20 9.69 9.11 -9.44
C ALA A 20 9.65 8.65 -7.98
N ALA A 21 9.66 7.33 -7.72
CA ALA A 21 9.71 6.78 -6.37
C ALA A 21 10.93 7.31 -5.60
N GLY A 22 12.11 7.29 -6.21
CA GLY A 22 13.34 7.82 -5.62
C GLY A 22 13.27 9.31 -5.27
N ARG A 23 12.60 10.11 -6.11
CA ARG A 23 12.42 11.56 -5.92
C ARG A 23 11.43 11.89 -4.79
N PHE A 24 10.36 11.10 -4.64
CA PHE A 24 9.26 11.42 -3.73
C PHE A 24 9.18 10.54 -2.47
N LYS A 25 10.09 9.58 -2.28
CA LYS A 25 10.09 8.70 -1.09
C LYS A 25 10.17 9.45 0.25
N GLU A 26 10.74 10.66 0.28
CA GLU A 26 10.84 11.51 1.48
C GLU A 26 9.74 12.59 1.52
N CYS A 27 8.76 12.56 0.61
CA CYS A 27 7.67 13.51 0.61
C CYS A 27 6.77 13.28 1.84
N PRO A 28 6.53 14.27 2.69
CA PRO A 28 5.76 14.07 3.92
C PRO A 28 4.29 13.70 3.68
N LYS A 29 3.76 13.98 2.49
CA LYS A 29 2.40 13.62 2.09
C LYS A 29 2.32 12.21 1.47
N VAL A 30 3.45 11.56 1.20
CA VAL A 30 3.53 10.18 0.68
C VAL A 30 3.85 9.24 1.85
N GLN A 31 2.90 8.40 2.22
CA GLN A 31 3.07 7.42 3.31
C GLN A 31 3.67 6.10 2.82
N PHE A 32 3.34 5.73 1.59
CA PHE A 32 3.87 4.54 0.95
C PHE A 32 3.94 4.76 -0.55
N TRP A 33 5.00 4.24 -1.16
CA TRP A 33 5.16 4.20 -2.61
C TRP A 33 5.70 2.83 -3.01
N GLY A 34 4.93 2.08 -3.81
CA GLY A 34 5.35 0.82 -4.39
C GLY A 34 5.15 0.82 -5.90
N ASN A 35 6.05 0.15 -6.63
CA ASN A 35 5.96 0.03 -8.08
C ASN A 35 5.76 -1.43 -8.52
N HIS A 36 5.01 -1.62 -9.60
CA HIS A 36 4.94 -2.84 -10.38
C HIS A 36 5.18 -2.50 -11.86
N GLY A 37 6.41 -2.70 -12.34
CA GLY A 37 6.79 -2.23 -13.67
C GLY A 37 6.65 -0.71 -13.79
N ALA A 38 5.85 -0.24 -14.74
CA ALA A 38 5.58 1.19 -14.97
C ALA A 38 4.38 1.72 -14.15
N GLU A 39 3.76 0.90 -13.31
CA GLU A 39 2.64 1.31 -12.47
C GLU A 39 3.13 1.57 -11.03
N ALA A 40 2.65 2.66 -10.43
CA ALA A 40 2.87 3.00 -9.04
C ALA A 40 1.57 2.94 -8.24
N TYR A 41 1.70 2.53 -7.00
CA TYR A 41 0.64 2.39 -6.00
C TYR A 41 1.08 3.17 -4.77
N ILE A 42 0.38 4.26 -4.50
CA ILE A 42 0.84 5.30 -3.59
C ILE A 42 -0.26 5.54 -2.55
N VAL A 43 0.12 5.61 -1.28
CA VAL A 43 -0.78 6.05 -0.21
C VAL A 43 -0.41 7.49 0.14
N LEU A 44 -1.37 8.39 -0.03
CA LEU A 44 -1.23 9.79 0.32
C LEU A 44 -1.91 10.06 1.67
N ALA A 45 -1.29 10.89 2.50
CA ALA A 45 -1.92 11.48 3.68
C ALA A 45 -1.87 13.00 3.54
N VAL A 46 -3.05 13.61 3.40
CA VAL A 46 -3.22 15.04 3.20
C VAL A 46 -4.18 15.57 4.25
N ASP A 47 -4.00 16.82 4.67
CA ASP A 47 -4.99 17.44 5.55
C ASP A 47 -6.26 17.76 4.75
N GLU A 48 -7.41 17.79 5.43
CA GLU A 48 -8.73 18.03 4.82
C GLU A 48 -8.82 19.34 4.03
N ASP A 49 -8.17 20.39 4.51
CA ASP A 49 -8.05 21.67 3.82
C ASP A 49 -7.07 21.66 2.64
N GLU A 50 -6.23 20.63 2.54
CA GLU A 50 -5.26 20.42 1.47
C GLU A 50 -5.71 19.42 0.42
N ARG A 51 -6.97 18.94 0.48
CA ARG A 51 -7.52 17.96 -0.48
C ARG A 51 -7.32 18.37 -1.95
N PHE A 52 -7.38 19.68 -2.24
CA PHE A 52 -7.14 20.21 -3.58
C PHE A 52 -5.80 19.75 -4.16
N TRP A 53 -4.79 19.51 -3.32
CA TRP A 53 -3.47 19.06 -3.77
C TRP A 53 -3.51 17.62 -4.28
N SER A 54 -4.16 16.70 -3.55
CA SER A 54 -4.26 15.30 -3.99
C SER A 54 -5.18 15.17 -5.21
N ASP A 55 -6.26 15.94 -5.25
CA ASP A 55 -7.13 16.04 -6.45
C ASP A 55 -6.30 16.51 -7.66
N TYR A 56 -5.48 17.55 -7.50
CA TYR A 56 -4.58 18.04 -8.55
C TYR A 56 -3.58 16.97 -9.01
N VAL A 57 -3.01 16.17 -8.11
CA VAL A 57 -2.12 15.05 -8.48
C VAL A 57 -2.85 14.02 -9.34
N GLY A 58 -4.10 13.70 -9.01
CA GLY A 58 -4.93 12.77 -9.78
C GLY A 58 -5.33 13.31 -11.15
N GLU A 59 -5.63 14.61 -11.25
CA GLU A 59 -6.06 15.27 -12.49
C GLU A 59 -4.91 15.64 -13.42
N HIS A 60 -3.72 15.88 -12.86
CA HIS A 60 -2.53 16.33 -13.59
C HIS A 60 -1.29 15.46 -13.26
N PRO A 61 -1.33 14.15 -13.55
CA PRO A 61 -0.25 13.22 -13.23
C PRO A 61 1.10 13.62 -13.86
N GLU A 62 1.06 14.21 -15.05
CA GLU A 62 2.24 14.60 -15.84
C GLU A 62 3.01 15.77 -15.23
N THR A 63 2.32 16.75 -14.65
CA THR A 63 2.95 17.91 -14.02
C THR A 63 3.24 17.71 -12.53
N SER A 64 2.61 16.72 -11.90
CA SER A 64 2.81 16.40 -10.49
C SER A 64 3.97 15.40 -10.30
N PHE A 65 3.68 14.11 -10.37
CA PHE A 65 4.66 13.06 -10.14
C PHE A 65 5.38 12.60 -11.41
N GLY A 66 4.91 13.03 -12.59
CA GLY A 66 5.47 12.67 -13.90
C GLY A 66 4.85 11.41 -14.50
N GLY A 67 3.64 11.05 -14.05
CA GLY A 67 2.86 9.96 -14.65
C GLY A 67 2.20 10.39 -15.95
N VAL A 68 1.56 9.44 -16.63
CA VAL A 68 0.78 9.65 -17.85
C VAL A 68 -0.72 9.41 -17.64
N GLU A 69 -1.08 8.80 -16.52
CA GLU A 69 -2.46 8.52 -16.11
C GLU A 69 -2.48 8.31 -14.61
N ALA A 70 -3.54 8.77 -13.93
CA ALA A 70 -3.74 8.54 -12.51
C ALA A 70 -5.20 8.29 -12.16
N ARG A 71 -5.41 7.57 -11.05
CA ARG A 71 -6.72 7.36 -10.42
C ARG A 71 -6.57 7.49 -8.92
N LEU A 72 -7.38 8.36 -8.34
CA LEU A 72 -7.38 8.64 -6.91
C LEU A 72 -8.66 8.12 -6.27
N ALA A 73 -8.53 7.45 -5.13
CA ALA A 73 -9.64 6.99 -4.31
C ALA A 73 -9.42 7.42 -2.86
N TYR A 74 -10.35 8.20 -2.32
CA TYR A 74 -10.35 8.57 -0.91
C TYR A 74 -10.96 7.45 -0.06
N PHE A 75 -10.41 7.25 1.13
CA PHE A 75 -10.96 6.33 2.11
C PHE A 75 -11.91 7.08 3.06
N ASP A 76 -13.12 6.54 3.24
CA ASP A 76 -14.07 7.04 4.24
C ASP A 76 -13.62 6.69 5.68
N GLY A 77 -12.81 5.65 5.83
CA GLY A 77 -12.23 5.23 7.11
C GLY A 77 -10.93 4.45 6.90
N LEU A 78 -9.97 4.65 7.82
CA LEU A 78 -8.68 3.97 7.80
C LEU A 78 -8.60 2.97 8.95
N PHE A 79 -8.42 1.69 8.61
CA PHE A 79 -8.19 0.62 9.57
C PHE A 79 -6.73 0.18 9.47
N LYS A 80 -5.93 0.55 10.47
CA LYS A 80 -4.50 0.23 10.53
C LYS A 80 -4.09 -0.20 11.93
N PRO A 81 -3.00 -0.98 12.08
CA PRO A 81 -2.35 -1.14 13.39
C PRO A 81 -1.88 0.22 13.95
N GLU A 82 -1.60 0.26 15.25
CA GLU A 82 -1.04 1.45 15.91
C GLU A 82 0.26 1.87 15.22
N GLU A 83 1.14 0.89 14.97
CA GLU A 83 2.38 1.04 14.21
C GLU A 83 2.33 0.23 12.92
N ILE A 84 2.71 0.85 11.79
CA ILE A 84 2.87 0.15 10.51
C ILE A 84 4.31 -0.33 10.41
N GLN A 85 4.51 -1.63 10.24
CA GLN A 85 5.82 -2.22 9.97
C GLN A 85 5.79 -2.96 8.64
N ILE A 86 6.83 -2.75 7.81
CA ILE A 86 7.05 -3.57 6.62
C ILE A 86 7.90 -4.76 7.07
N SER A 87 7.24 -5.85 7.44
CA SER A 87 7.92 -7.08 7.87
C SER A 87 7.23 -8.32 7.30
N ASN A 88 7.94 -9.45 7.35
CA ASN A 88 7.40 -10.78 7.12
C ASN A 88 7.39 -11.59 8.44
N GLU A 89 7.43 -10.89 9.58
CA GLU A 89 7.43 -11.52 10.89
C GLU A 89 6.11 -12.23 11.12
N LYS A 90 6.22 -13.44 11.66
CA LYS A 90 5.07 -14.28 11.94
C LYS A 90 4.51 -13.95 13.32
N MET A 91 3.19 -13.93 13.41
CA MET A 91 2.46 -13.77 14.64
C MET A 91 2.52 -15.07 15.45
N ALA A 92 2.73 -14.96 16.76
CA ALA A 92 2.55 -16.07 17.67
C ALA A 92 1.06 -16.44 17.79
N GLY A 93 0.77 -17.74 17.93
CA GLY A 93 -0.56 -18.27 18.21
C GLY A 93 -1.07 -19.23 17.13
N ASP A 94 -2.29 -19.74 17.36
CA ASP A 94 -2.89 -20.81 16.54
C ASP A 94 -4.02 -20.32 15.63
N VAL A 95 -4.44 -19.06 15.76
CA VAL A 95 -5.57 -18.46 15.03
C VAL A 95 -5.06 -17.29 14.20
N ALA A 96 -5.20 -17.38 12.88
CA ALA A 96 -4.85 -16.31 11.96
C ALA A 96 -5.86 -15.15 12.03
N PRO A 97 -5.53 -13.93 11.59
CA PRO A 97 -6.48 -12.81 11.54
C PRO A 97 -7.74 -13.08 10.70
N CYS A 98 -7.67 -13.99 9.73
CA CYS A 98 -8.85 -14.45 8.98
C CYS A 98 -9.73 -15.45 9.74
N GLY A 99 -9.36 -15.85 10.97
CA GLY A 99 -10.06 -16.81 11.83
C GLY A 99 -9.62 -18.27 11.65
N SER A 100 -8.76 -18.57 10.69
CA SER A 100 -8.33 -19.95 10.42
C SER A 100 -7.42 -20.51 11.51
N MET A 101 -7.65 -21.78 11.88
CA MET A 101 -6.79 -22.57 12.77
C MET A 101 -6.02 -23.63 11.97
N CYS A 102 -4.75 -23.39 11.68
CA CYS A 102 -3.99 -24.29 10.81
C CYS A 102 -3.70 -25.65 11.45
N ARG A 103 -3.40 -25.69 12.76
CA ARG A 103 -3.05 -26.94 13.45
C ARG A 103 -4.18 -27.98 13.47
N THR A 104 -5.43 -27.54 13.31
CA THR A 104 -6.62 -28.42 13.26
C THR A 104 -7.14 -28.63 11.84
N CYS A 105 -6.54 -27.97 10.83
CA CYS A 105 -6.96 -28.07 9.45
C CYS A 105 -6.46 -29.37 8.81
N PRO A 106 -7.34 -30.22 8.24
CA PRO A 106 -6.93 -31.49 7.62
C PRO A 106 -5.95 -31.34 6.45
N SER A 107 -5.85 -30.16 5.85
CA SER A 107 -4.94 -29.89 4.73
C SER A 107 -3.55 -29.43 5.16
N TYR A 108 -3.32 -29.18 6.46
CA TYR A 108 -2.04 -28.72 6.99
C TYR A 108 -0.99 -29.84 6.95
N GLY A 109 0.20 -29.53 6.43
CA GLY A 109 1.31 -30.49 6.25
C GLY A 109 1.57 -30.78 4.78
N GLU A 110 0.57 -31.28 4.04
CA GLU A 110 0.54 -31.32 2.57
C GLU A 110 -0.91 -31.32 2.06
N PRO A 111 -1.25 -30.52 1.03
CA PRO A 111 -0.39 -29.63 0.24
C PRO A 111 -0.20 -28.24 0.88
N CYS A 112 -0.81 -27.96 2.04
CA CYS A 112 -0.82 -26.62 2.63
C CYS A 112 0.33 -26.45 3.64
N PRO A 113 1.24 -25.47 3.45
CA PRO A 113 2.30 -25.16 4.40
C PRO A 113 1.81 -24.44 5.67
N GLY A 114 0.50 -24.20 5.79
CA GLY A 114 -0.10 -23.42 6.88
C GLY A 114 -0.25 -21.94 6.55
N CYS A 115 -0.83 -21.18 7.48
CA CYS A 115 -1.09 -19.75 7.28
C CYS A 115 0.25 -18.99 7.21
N PRO A 116 0.46 -18.12 6.21
CA PRO A 116 1.70 -17.37 6.08
C PRO A 116 1.97 -16.41 7.25
N VAL A 117 0.94 -16.03 8.01
CA VAL A 117 1.05 -15.06 9.11
C VAL A 117 1.32 -15.69 10.47
N LEU A 118 1.22 -17.02 10.61
CA LEU A 118 1.38 -17.70 11.90
C LEU A 118 2.74 -18.37 12.01
N ASP A 119 3.32 -18.28 13.21
CA ASP A 119 4.42 -19.13 13.61
C ASP A 119 3.86 -20.48 14.08
N LEU A 120 3.92 -21.45 13.15
CA LEU A 120 3.43 -22.80 13.36
C LEU A 120 4.55 -23.80 13.68
N THR A 121 5.77 -23.29 13.91
CA THR A 121 6.90 -24.10 14.35
C THR A 121 6.75 -24.56 15.82
#